data_AF-A0A4Y8X2F2-F1
#
_entry.id   AF-A0A4Y8X2F2-F1
#
_cell.length_a   1.000
_cell.length_b   1.000
_cell.length_c   1.000
_cell.angle_alpha   90.00
_cell.angle_beta   90.00
_cell.angle_gamma   90.00
#
_symmetry.space_group_name_H-M   'P 1'
#
loop_
_entity.id
_entity.type
_entity.pdbx_description
1 polymer ?
#
loop_
_entity_poly.entity_id
_entity_poly.type
_entity_poly.pdbx_seq_one_letter_code
_entity_poly.pdbx_strand_id
1 'polypeptide(L)'
;MTLFSSSSRRATASVVTGMTLAGAAAAFAAPAQAASVETWDAIASCESTNRWDINTGNGFYGGLQFTLSSWKAVGGEGYPHHASKAEQIKRAEILQDLQGWGAWPACSKKLGLSGADNAPDAYAAAPAAKVERQSTTDWAAEQRAEEERAAERAEAQRAAAAAKVSKAELAAAEKANKKNAAELDRAEDTVFVKPGDSLWKLAKKHDVQGGWQALYEANQDIIDDPSLIYIGQELVLPVA
;
A
#
# COMPACT_ATOMS: atom_id res chain seq x y z
N MET A 1 -20.70 -70.64 -29.14
CA MET A 1 -21.23 -69.53 -29.94
C MET A 1 -22.67 -69.28 -29.53
N THR A 2 -22.99 -68.02 -29.29
CA THR A 2 -24.20 -67.46 -28.66
C THR A 2 -25.51 -67.85 -29.36
N LEU A 3 -26.52 -68.21 -28.56
CA LEU A 3 -27.93 -68.32 -28.93
C LEU A 3 -28.74 -67.29 -28.14
N PHE A 4 -29.67 -66.61 -28.81
CA PHE A 4 -30.96 -66.00 -28.39
C PHE A 4 -31.19 -64.75 -29.25
N SER A 5 -32.00 -64.79 -30.31
CA SER A 5 -33.46 -64.99 -30.41
C SER A 5 -34.30 -63.84 -29.86
N SER A 6 -35.08 -63.27 -30.78
CA SER A 6 -35.96 -62.10 -30.71
C SER A 6 -37.16 -62.29 -29.79
N SER A 7 -37.67 -61.20 -29.18
CA SER A 7 -39.08 -60.81 -29.33
C SER A 7 -39.42 -59.53 -28.57
N SER A 8 -39.87 -58.52 -29.32
CA SER A 8 -40.67 -57.42 -28.82
C SER A 8 -42.08 -57.94 -28.45
N ARG A 9 -42.61 -57.58 -27.27
CA ARG A 9 -44.04 -57.69 -26.97
C ARG A 9 -44.56 -56.39 -26.35
N ARG A 10 -45.68 -55.95 -26.90
CA ARG A 10 -46.44 -54.75 -26.58
C ARG A 10 -47.28 -54.91 -25.30
N ALA A 11 -47.47 -53.77 -24.65
CA ALA A 11 -48.66 -53.29 -23.93
C ALA A 11 -49.15 -54.06 -22.69
N THR A 12 -49.25 -53.35 -21.57
CA THR A 12 -50.51 -53.16 -20.84
C THR A 12 -50.44 -51.90 -19.99
N ALA A 13 -51.30 -50.93 -20.31
CA ALA A 13 -51.63 -49.81 -19.45
C ALA A 13 -52.57 -50.30 -18.35
N SER A 14 -52.23 -50.02 -17.09
CA SER A 14 -53.14 -50.18 -15.96
C SER A 14 -53.44 -48.81 -15.38
N VAL A 15 -54.67 -48.35 -15.58
CA VAL A 15 -55.26 -47.20 -14.90
C VAL A 15 -55.59 -47.65 -13.48
N VAL A 16 -54.95 -47.04 -12.49
CA VAL A 16 -55.38 -47.11 -11.09
C VAL A 16 -55.80 -45.71 -10.68
N THR A 17 -57.11 -45.53 -10.49
CA THR A 17 -57.71 -44.35 -9.89
C THR A 17 -57.68 -44.54 -8.38
N GLY A 18 -56.89 -43.72 -7.68
CA GLY A 18 -56.81 -43.71 -6.21
C GLY A 18 -56.37 -42.33 -5.73
N MET A 19 -57.30 -41.61 -5.14
CA MET A 19 -57.20 -40.21 -4.71
C MET A 19 -56.56 -40.11 -3.32
N THR A 20 -55.37 -39.52 -3.20
CA THR A 20 -54.90 -38.89 -1.95
C THR A 20 -54.07 -37.64 -2.25
N LEU A 21 -54.61 -36.52 -1.78
CA LEU A 21 -54.00 -35.23 -1.43
C LEU A 21 -52.67 -34.83 -2.09
N ALA A 22 -52.72 -33.67 -2.75
CA ALA A 22 -51.58 -32.85 -3.11
C ALA A 22 -50.59 -32.70 -1.94
N GLY A 23 -49.59 -33.56 -1.89
CA GLY A 23 -48.36 -33.33 -1.16
C GLY A 23 -47.51 -32.40 -2.00
N ALA A 24 -47.76 -31.09 -1.92
CA ALA A 24 -46.71 -30.12 -2.23
C ALA A 24 -45.59 -30.39 -1.23
N ALA A 25 -44.62 -31.22 -1.60
CA ALA A 25 -43.32 -31.22 -0.96
C ALA A 25 -42.73 -29.84 -1.26
N ALA A 26 -43.04 -28.88 -0.38
CA ALA A 26 -42.24 -27.69 -0.25
C ALA A 26 -40.84 -28.20 0.08
N ALA A 27 -39.99 -28.27 -0.93
CA ALA A 27 -38.55 -28.28 -0.73
C ALA A 27 -38.27 -26.98 0.03
N PHE A 28 -38.21 -27.06 1.35
CA PHE A 28 -37.59 -26.01 2.14
C PHE A 28 -36.14 -25.98 1.65
N ALA A 29 -35.83 -25.04 0.77
CA ALA A 29 -34.45 -24.65 0.55
C ALA A 29 -33.95 -24.18 1.92
N ALA A 30 -33.14 -25.02 2.58
CA ALA A 30 -32.40 -24.57 3.73
C ALA A 30 -31.66 -23.30 3.30
N PRO A 31 -31.65 -22.22 4.12
CA PRO A 31 -30.87 -21.04 3.77
C PRO A 31 -29.43 -21.48 3.50
N ALA A 32 -28.79 -20.97 2.45
CA ALA A 32 -27.35 -21.10 2.31
C ALA A 32 -26.73 -20.38 3.52
N GLN A 33 -26.32 -21.14 4.54
CA GLN A 33 -25.66 -20.57 5.70
C GLN A 33 -24.19 -20.39 5.33
N ALA A 34 -23.87 -19.24 4.74
CA ALA A 34 -22.49 -18.74 4.75
C ALA A 34 -22.01 -18.75 6.20
N ALA A 35 -20.80 -19.25 6.44
CA ALA A 35 -20.26 -19.28 7.77
C ALA A 35 -20.19 -17.86 8.35
N SER A 36 -20.53 -17.70 9.63
CA SER A 36 -20.53 -16.37 10.24
C SER A 36 -19.11 -15.81 10.30
N VAL A 37 -18.98 -14.48 10.37
CA VAL A 37 -17.67 -13.82 10.51
C VAL A 37 -16.91 -14.36 11.73
N GLU A 38 -17.62 -14.71 12.81
CA GLU A 38 -17.04 -15.32 14.01
C GLU A 38 -16.46 -16.71 13.75
N THR A 39 -17.06 -17.50 12.84
CA THR A 39 -16.52 -18.80 12.42
C THR A 39 -15.22 -18.61 11.64
N TRP A 40 -15.17 -17.61 10.75
CA TRP A 40 -13.95 -17.27 10.03
C TRP A 40 -12.85 -16.72 10.93
N ASP A 41 -13.20 -15.96 11.97
CA ASP A 41 -12.26 -15.53 13.01
C ASP A 41 -11.73 -16.71 13.84
N ALA A 42 -12.57 -17.73 14.10
CA ALA A 42 -12.11 -18.94 14.78
C ALA A 42 -11.11 -19.73 13.93
N ILE A 43 -11.35 -19.83 12.61
CA ILE A 43 -10.40 -20.44 11.66
C ILE A 43 -9.13 -19.60 11.60
N ALA A 44 -9.23 -18.29 11.39
CA ALA A 44 -8.06 -17.42 11.30
C ALA A 44 -7.22 -17.43 12.60
N SER A 45 -7.86 -17.55 13.76
CA SER A 45 -7.17 -17.75 15.04
C SER A 45 -6.36 -19.04 15.05
N CYS A 46 -6.94 -20.13 14.53
CA CYS A 46 -6.27 -21.42 14.42
C CYS A 46 -5.14 -21.42 13.37
N GLU A 47 -5.37 -20.77 12.22
CA GLU A 47 -4.46 -20.78 11.06
C GLU A 47 -3.29 -19.78 11.20
N SER A 48 -3.56 -18.58 11.71
CA SER A 48 -2.60 -17.46 11.71
C SER A 48 -2.52 -16.69 13.03
N THR A 49 -3.27 -17.10 14.06
CA THR A 49 -3.48 -16.30 15.28
C THR A 49 -4.12 -14.94 14.96
N ASN A 50 -5.10 -14.92 14.05
CA ASN A 50 -5.82 -13.72 13.60
C ASN A 50 -4.94 -12.63 12.96
N ARG A 51 -3.81 -13.01 12.36
CA ARG A 51 -2.92 -12.09 11.64
C ARG A 51 -3.28 -12.07 10.16
N TRP A 52 -4.15 -11.14 9.77
CA TRP A 52 -4.72 -11.07 8.42
C TRP A 52 -3.75 -10.60 7.34
N ASP A 53 -2.68 -9.91 7.74
CA ASP A 53 -1.60 -9.38 6.92
C ASP A 53 -0.37 -10.28 6.87
N ILE A 54 -0.45 -11.49 7.44
CA ILE A 54 0.72 -12.35 7.60
C ILE A 54 1.24 -12.90 6.26
N ASN A 55 2.55 -12.84 6.10
CA ASN A 55 3.30 -13.60 5.11
C ASN A 55 4.62 -14.05 5.74
N THR A 56 4.72 -15.34 6.06
CA THR A 56 5.93 -15.94 6.68
C THR A 56 6.88 -16.55 5.66
N GLY A 57 6.53 -16.53 4.37
CA GLY A 57 7.27 -17.24 3.32
C GLY A 57 7.00 -18.75 3.27
N ASN A 58 5.98 -19.25 3.95
CA ASN A 58 5.63 -20.69 3.96
C ASN A 58 4.71 -21.13 2.79
N GLY A 59 4.47 -20.26 1.82
CA GLY A 59 3.58 -20.53 0.67
C GLY A 59 2.09 -20.31 0.93
N PHE A 60 1.72 -19.90 2.15
CA PHE A 60 0.38 -19.54 2.54
C PHE A 60 0.32 -18.06 2.96
N TYR A 61 -0.84 -17.44 2.78
CA TYR A 61 -0.97 -16.00 2.92
C TYR A 61 -2.23 -15.61 3.69
N GLY A 62 -2.09 -14.55 4.49
CA GLY A 62 -3.18 -13.89 5.16
C GLY A 62 -3.79 -14.69 6.31
N GLY A 63 -4.90 -14.19 6.85
CA GLY A 63 -5.47 -14.68 8.10
C GLY A 63 -5.96 -16.12 8.01
N LEU A 64 -6.43 -16.51 6.83
CA LEU A 64 -6.98 -17.83 6.53
C LEU A 64 -5.98 -18.75 5.82
N GLN A 65 -4.70 -18.38 5.75
CA GLN A 65 -3.65 -19.21 5.19
C GLN A 65 -4.01 -19.77 3.79
N PHE A 66 -4.42 -18.89 2.88
CA PHE A 66 -4.68 -19.27 1.48
C PHE A 66 -3.39 -19.64 0.77
N THR A 67 -3.43 -20.62 -0.14
CA THR A 67 -2.44 -20.67 -1.22
C THR A 67 -2.78 -19.61 -2.27
N LEU A 68 -1.79 -19.13 -3.01
CA LEU A 68 -2.06 -18.19 -4.10
C LEU A 68 -2.97 -18.82 -5.18
N SER A 69 -2.83 -20.13 -5.43
CA SER A 69 -3.66 -20.83 -6.41
C SER A 69 -5.12 -20.89 -6.01
N SER A 70 -5.44 -21.26 -4.76
CA SER A 70 -6.82 -21.31 -4.28
C SER A 70 -7.44 -19.91 -4.22
N TRP A 71 -6.65 -18.90 -3.84
CA TRP A 71 -7.04 -17.49 -3.89
C TRP A 71 -7.45 -17.04 -5.30
N LYS A 72 -6.62 -17.34 -6.31
CA LYS A 72 -6.93 -17.01 -7.71
C LYS A 72 -8.14 -17.79 -8.23
N ALA A 73 -8.29 -19.06 -7.86
CA ALA A 73 -9.39 -19.91 -8.30
C ALA A 73 -10.78 -19.35 -7.88
N VAL A 74 -10.84 -18.63 -6.77
CA VAL A 74 -12.07 -17.98 -6.27
C VAL A 74 -12.14 -16.48 -6.63
N GLY A 75 -11.33 -16.04 -7.58
CA GLY A 75 -11.35 -14.69 -8.15
C GLY A 75 -10.63 -13.63 -7.33
N GLY A 76 -9.71 -14.03 -6.45
CA GLY A 76 -8.86 -13.10 -5.70
C GLY A 76 -7.81 -12.41 -6.59
N GLU A 77 -7.59 -11.12 -6.40
CA GLU A 77 -6.53 -10.36 -7.07
C GLU A 77 -5.29 -10.22 -6.17
N GLY A 78 -4.11 -9.97 -6.77
CA GLY A 78 -2.85 -9.90 -6.01
C GLY A 78 -2.61 -11.11 -5.08
N TYR A 79 -2.10 -10.82 -3.88
CA TYR A 79 -1.86 -11.80 -2.80
C TYR A 79 -2.88 -11.63 -1.65
N PRO A 80 -3.30 -12.72 -0.98
CA PRO A 80 -4.28 -12.67 0.11
C PRO A 80 -3.90 -11.72 1.26
N HIS A 81 -2.62 -11.69 1.66
CA HIS A 81 -2.12 -10.85 2.77
C HIS A 81 -2.15 -9.34 2.49
N HIS A 82 -2.33 -8.94 1.23
CA HIS A 82 -2.58 -7.53 0.86
C HIS A 82 -4.08 -7.19 0.83
N ALA A 83 -4.95 -8.19 0.86
CA ALA A 83 -6.40 -8.00 0.86
C ALA A 83 -6.92 -7.76 2.28
N SER A 84 -8.01 -7.00 2.38
CA SER A 84 -8.67 -6.79 3.67
C SER A 84 -9.21 -8.10 4.24
N LYS A 85 -9.38 -8.17 5.57
CA LYS A 85 -10.05 -9.30 6.23
C LYS A 85 -11.39 -9.66 5.55
N ALA A 86 -12.21 -8.65 5.25
CA ALA A 86 -13.51 -8.86 4.62
C ALA A 86 -13.39 -9.50 3.23
N GLU A 87 -12.41 -9.09 2.43
CA GLU A 87 -12.17 -9.70 1.11
C GLU A 87 -11.64 -11.14 1.27
N GLN A 88 -10.76 -11.39 2.23
CA GLN A 88 -10.27 -12.74 2.51
C GLN A 88 -11.41 -13.68 2.92
N ILE A 89 -12.31 -13.23 3.80
CA ILE A 89 -13.51 -13.97 4.21
C ILE A 89 -14.42 -14.23 3.01
N LYS A 90 -14.72 -13.22 2.20
CA LYS A 90 -15.55 -13.37 1.00
C LYS A 90 -15.01 -14.44 0.04
N ARG A 91 -13.70 -14.47 -0.16
CA ARG A 91 -13.06 -15.51 -0.99
C ARG A 91 -13.09 -16.88 -0.32
N ALA A 92 -13.02 -16.92 1.00
CA ALA A 92 -13.09 -18.15 1.77
C ALA A 92 -14.48 -18.76 1.76
N GLU A 93 -15.53 -17.94 1.81
CA GLU A 93 -16.91 -18.37 1.61
C GLU A 93 -17.10 -19.03 0.23
N ILE A 94 -16.59 -18.40 -0.84
CA ILE A 94 -16.64 -19.00 -2.19
C ILE A 94 -15.85 -20.32 -2.22
N LEU A 95 -14.68 -20.36 -1.59
CA LEU A 95 -13.85 -21.57 -1.55
C LEU A 95 -14.54 -22.71 -0.77
N GLN A 96 -15.18 -22.36 0.34
CA GLN A 96 -15.97 -23.25 1.20
C GLN A 96 -17.19 -23.79 0.45
N ASP A 97 -17.91 -22.95 -0.29
CA ASP A 97 -19.06 -23.40 -1.09
C ASP A 97 -18.65 -24.43 -2.16
N LEU A 98 -17.42 -24.33 -2.68
CA LEU A 98 -16.92 -25.22 -3.73
C LEU A 98 -16.41 -26.57 -3.23
N GLN A 99 -15.75 -26.61 -2.06
CA GLN A 99 -15.08 -27.84 -1.58
C GLN A 99 -15.39 -28.20 -0.12
N GLY A 100 -16.31 -27.48 0.50
CA GLY A 100 -16.60 -27.56 1.92
C GLY A 100 -15.43 -27.09 2.79
N TRP A 101 -15.50 -27.46 4.07
CA TRP A 101 -14.49 -27.17 5.08
C TRP A 101 -13.14 -27.88 4.86
N GLY A 102 -13.02 -28.72 3.82
CA GLY A 102 -11.80 -29.45 3.48
C GLY A 102 -10.61 -28.56 3.07
N ALA A 103 -10.86 -27.30 2.73
CA ALA A 103 -9.80 -26.31 2.50
C ALA A 103 -9.00 -25.96 3.77
N TRP A 104 -9.59 -26.17 4.97
CA TRP A 104 -8.95 -25.94 6.27
C TRP A 104 -9.04 -27.20 7.15
N PRO A 105 -8.38 -28.32 6.78
CA PRO A 105 -8.71 -29.63 7.32
C PRO A 105 -8.38 -29.78 8.81
N ALA A 106 -7.26 -29.22 9.26
CA ALA A 106 -6.84 -29.31 10.66
C ALA A 106 -7.68 -28.39 11.55
N CYS A 107 -7.86 -27.13 11.13
CA CYS A 107 -8.57 -26.13 11.91
C CYS A 107 -10.08 -26.34 11.90
N SER A 108 -10.69 -26.69 10.77
CA SER A 108 -12.11 -27.03 10.71
C SER A 108 -12.45 -28.23 11.60
N LYS A 109 -11.61 -29.28 11.58
CA LYS A 109 -11.78 -30.43 12.48
C LYS A 109 -11.69 -30.03 13.95
N LYS A 110 -10.70 -29.20 14.32
CA LYS A 110 -10.52 -28.73 15.70
C LYS A 110 -11.71 -27.89 16.18
N LEU A 111 -12.34 -27.15 15.28
CA LEU A 111 -13.49 -26.29 15.56
C LEU A 111 -14.84 -27.02 15.45
N GLY A 112 -14.85 -28.31 15.07
CA GLY A 112 -16.10 -29.06 14.88
C GLY A 112 -16.89 -28.63 13.64
N LEU A 113 -16.25 -27.92 12.71
CA LEU A 113 -16.84 -27.52 11.43
C LEU A 113 -16.85 -28.74 10.51
N SER A 114 -18.02 -29.34 10.36
CA SER A 114 -18.24 -30.49 9.47
C SER A 114 -19.56 -30.28 8.72
N GLY A 115 -19.55 -30.58 7.42
CA GLY A 115 -20.68 -30.36 6.52
C GLY A 115 -20.32 -29.48 5.32
N ALA A 116 -20.11 -30.12 4.16
CA ALA A 116 -21.18 -30.30 3.20
C ALA A 116 -21.19 -31.80 2.86
N ASP A 117 -22.24 -32.55 3.24
CA ASP A 117 -22.41 -33.92 2.78
C ASP A 117 -22.73 -33.87 1.27
N ASN A 118 -21.68 -33.79 0.44
CA ASN A 118 -21.59 -34.12 -0.99
C ASN A 118 -20.29 -33.50 -1.56
N ALA A 119 -19.14 -34.07 -1.21
CA ALA A 119 -18.07 -34.19 -2.19
C ALA A 119 -18.22 -35.59 -2.79
N PRO A 120 -18.57 -35.77 -4.07
CA PRO A 120 -18.52 -37.10 -4.65
C PRO A 120 -17.09 -37.63 -4.53
N ASP A 121 -16.98 -38.91 -4.16
CA ASP A 121 -15.78 -39.72 -4.27
C ASP A 121 -15.30 -39.74 -5.74
N ALA A 122 -14.67 -38.66 -6.19
CA ALA A 122 -14.12 -38.53 -7.53
C ALA A 122 -13.05 -37.45 -7.56
N TYR A 123 -11.97 -37.66 -6.81
CA TYR A 123 -10.65 -37.33 -7.31
C TYR A 123 -9.65 -38.39 -6.85
N ALA A 124 -9.78 -39.57 -7.45
CA ALA A 124 -8.59 -40.35 -7.73
C ALA A 124 -7.64 -39.44 -8.52
N ALA A 125 -6.40 -39.32 -8.04
CA ALA A 125 -5.30 -38.56 -8.61
C ALA A 125 -5.44 -38.27 -10.12
N ALA A 126 -5.70 -37.01 -10.48
CA ALA A 126 -5.46 -36.56 -11.84
C ALA A 126 -3.95 -36.56 -12.13
N PRO A 127 -3.54 -36.83 -13.38
CA PRO A 127 -2.14 -37.02 -13.72
C PRO A 127 -1.38 -35.69 -13.68
N ALA A 128 -0.71 -35.44 -12.55
CA ALA A 128 0.33 -34.43 -12.39
C ALA A 128 1.59 -34.89 -13.16
N ALA A 129 1.87 -34.29 -14.33
CA ALA A 129 3.23 -34.41 -14.90
C ALA A 129 3.58 -33.40 -16.00
N LYS A 130 2.61 -32.86 -16.76
CA LYS A 130 2.95 -32.04 -17.96
C LYS A 130 2.46 -30.59 -17.94
N VAL A 131 1.30 -30.31 -17.35
CA VAL A 131 0.78 -28.94 -17.21
C VAL A 131 1.53 -28.16 -16.12
N GLU A 132 2.00 -28.86 -15.09
CA GLU A 132 2.67 -28.27 -13.92
C GLU A 132 4.05 -27.67 -14.22
N ARG A 133 4.76 -28.17 -15.23
CA ARG A 133 6.10 -27.67 -15.58
C ARG A 133 6.09 -26.41 -16.45
N GLN A 134 5.03 -26.22 -17.24
CA GLN A 134 4.82 -24.98 -18.01
C GLN A 134 4.23 -23.88 -17.11
N SER A 135 3.22 -24.24 -16.30
CA SER A 135 2.64 -23.35 -15.29
C SER A 135 3.67 -22.78 -14.31
N THR A 136 4.64 -23.59 -13.84
CA THR A 136 5.68 -23.11 -12.91
C THR A 136 6.72 -22.19 -13.57
N THR A 137 6.99 -22.34 -14.87
CA THR A 137 7.95 -21.49 -15.58
C THR A 137 7.33 -20.16 -16.01
N ASP A 138 6.08 -20.18 -16.44
CA ASP A 138 5.30 -18.97 -16.73
C ASP A 138 5.02 -18.15 -15.45
N TRP A 139 4.71 -18.82 -14.33
CA TRP A 139 4.55 -18.18 -13.02
C TRP A 139 5.84 -17.57 -12.48
N ALA A 140 6.98 -18.25 -12.61
CA ALA A 140 8.28 -17.71 -12.21
C ALA A 140 8.71 -16.52 -13.07
N ALA A 141 8.31 -16.48 -14.35
CA ALA A 141 8.54 -15.34 -15.23
C ALA A 141 7.66 -14.13 -14.84
N GLU A 142 6.39 -14.35 -14.51
CA GLU A 142 5.49 -13.29 -14.02
C GLU A 142 5.93 -12.71 -12.68
N GLN A 143 6.41 -13.53 -11.74
CA GLN A 143 6.94 -13.04 -10.47
C GLN A 143 8.15 -12.13 -10.68
N ARG A 144 9.10 -12.54 -11.53
CA ARG A 144 10.26 -11.72 -11.87
C ARG A 144 9.87 -10.41 -12.55
N ALA A 145 8.88 -10.45 -13.43
CA ALA A 145 8.39 -9.24 -14.11
C ALA A 145 7.71 -8.25 -13.14
N GLU A 146 6.96 -8.74 -12.15
CA GLU A 146 6.34 -7.88 -11.13
C GLU A 146 7.40 -7.29 -10.18
N GLU A 147 8.39 -8.09 -9.79
CA GLU A 147 9.50 -7.68 -8.92
C GLU A 147 10.42 -6.65 -9.62
N GLU A 148 10.67 -6.84 -10.92
CA GLU A 148 11.41 -5.88 -11.75
C GLU A 148 10.64 -4.56 -11.93
N ARG A 149 9.33 -4.61 -12.17
CA ARG A 149 8.47 -3.41 -12.20
C ARG A 149 8.41 -2.71 -10.85
N ALA A 150 8.43 -3.46 -9.75
CA ALA A 150 8.50 -2.89 -8.40
C ALA A 150 9.85 -2.20 -8.15
N ALA A 151 10.95 -2.79 -8.62
CA ALA A 151 12.28 -2.18 -8.56
C ALA A 151 12.37 -0.90 -9.38
N GLU A 152 11.84 -0.89 -10.61
CA GLU A 152 11.82 0.29 -11.48
C GLU A 152 10.98 1.43 -10.87
N ARG A 153 9.82 1.12 -10.27
CA ARG A 153 9.01 2.10 -9.53
C ARG A 153 9.75 2.66 -8.32
N ALA A 154 10.49 1.82 -7.59
CA ALA A 154 11.27 2.25 -6.45
C ALA A 154 12.45 3.16 -6.86
N GLU A 155 13.11 2.86 -7.98
CA GLU A 155 14.17 3.69 -8.53
C GLU A 155 13.62 5.05 -9.00
N ALA A 156 12.50 5.07 -9.72
CA ALA A 156 11.83 6.31 -10.14
C ALA A 156 11.43 7.19 -8.95
N GLN A 157 10.94 6.59 -7.85
CA GLN A 157 10.62 7.31 -6.62
C GLN A 157 11.87 7.90 -5.95
N ARG A 158 12.97 7.16 -5.92
CA ARG A 158 14.26 7.65 -5.38
C ARG A 158 14.81 8.79 -6.22
N ALA A 159 14.74 8.70 -7.55
CA ALA A 159 15.15 9.77 -8.45
C ALA A 159 14.29 11.03 -8.27
N ALA A 160 12.97 10.87 -8.14
CA ALA A 160 12.06 11.97 -7.87
C ALA A 160 12.30 12.63 -6.50
N ALA A 161 12.66 11.84 -5.48
CA ALA A 161 13.05 12.36 -4.17
C ALA A 161 14.37 13.15 -4.25
N ALA A 162 15.38 12.61 -4.93
CA ALA A 162 16.68 13.28 -5.13
C ALA A 162 16.52 14.61 -5.90
N ALA A 163 15.67 14.66 -6.92
CA ALA A 163 15.40 15.89 -7.68
C ALA A 163 14.71 16.98 -6.83
N LYS A 164 13.90 16.59 -5.83
CA LYS A 164 13.30 17.55 -4.89
C LYS A 164 14.34 18.12 -3.93
N VAL A 165 15.26 17.29 -3.46
CA VAL A 165 16.37 17.72 -2.59
C VAL A 165 17.28 18.68 -3.35
N SER A 166 17.70 18.35 -4.57
CA SER A 166 18.57 19.24 -5.36
C SER A 166 17.89 20.57 -5.70
N LYS A 167 16.60 20.58 -6.00
CA LYS A 167 15.84 21.82 -6.23
C LYS A 167 15.73 22.67 -4.96
N ALA A 168 15.59 22.06 -3.79
CA ALA A 168 15.58 22.77 -2.50
C ALA A 168 16.97 23.34 -2.15
N GLU A 169 18.04 22.58 -2.42
CA GLU A 169 19.43 23.03 -2.22
C GLU A 169 19.81 24.17 -3.17
N LEU A 170 19.41 24.10 -4.45
CA LEU A 170 19.61 25.19 -5.42
C LEU A 170 18.84 26.45 -5.01
N ALA A 171 17.59 26.31 -4.53
CA ALA A 171 16.82 27.45 -4.03
C ALA A 171 17.43 28.06 -2.75
N ALA A 172 17.99 27.23 -1.87
CA ALA A 172 18.72 27.70 -0.69
C ALA A 172 20.03 28.41 -1.05
N ALA A 173 20.78 27.88 -2.03
CA ALA A 173 22.00 28.49 -2.54
C ALA A 173 21.74 29.82 -3.26
N GLU A 174 20.67 29.93 -4.05
CA GLU A 174 20.27 31.19 -4.69
C GLU A 174 19.89 32.25 -3.64
N LYS A 175 19.18 31.85 -2.58
CA LYS A 175 18.84 32.74 -1.47
C LYS A 175 20.08 33.20 -0.69
N ALA A 176 21.05 32.32 -0.47
CA ALA A 176 22.32 32.67 0.16
C ALA A 176 23.16 33.62 -0.72
N ASN A 177 23.21 33.39 -2.04
CA ASN A 177 23.93 34.25 -2.96
C ASN A 177 23.29 35.65 -3.04
N LYS A 178 21.96 35.76 -3.05
CA LYS A 178 21.26 37.05 -2.95
C LYS A 178 21.55 37.80 -1.66
N LYS A 179 21.70 37.10 -0.53
CA LYS A 179 22.09 37.70 0.75
C LYS A 179 23.53 38.24 0.68
N ASN A 180 24.47 37.45 0.17
CA ASN A 180 25.87 37.85 0.05
C ASN A 180 26.05 39.00 -0.97
N ALA A 181 25.32 39.00 -2.08
CA ALA A 181 25.34 40.10 -3.05
C ALA A 181 24.81 41.41 -2.42
N ALA A 182 23.75 41.32 -1.61
CA ALA A 182 23.24 42.47 -0.85
C ALA A 182 24.16 42.91 0.31
N GLU A 183 25.14 42.10 0.69
CA GLU A 183 26.14 42.40 1.74
C GLU A 183 27.41 43.00 1.12
N LEU A 184 27.81 42.51 -0.07
CA LEU A 184 28.91 43.05 -0.86
C LEU A 184 28.61 44.44 -1.44
N ASP A 185 27.39 44.68 -1.92
CA ASP A 185 26.96 46.01 -2.41
C ASP A 185 26.88 47.05 -1.28
N ARG A 186 26.72 46.59 -0.03
CA ARG A 186 26.82 47.45 1.16
C ARG A 186 28.26 47.80 1.54
N ALA A 187 29.26 47.02 1.14
CA ALA A 187 30.61 47.09 1.69
C ALA A 187 31.58 48.04 0.95
N GLU A 188 31.15 48.70 -0.13
CA GLU A 188 32.11 49.40 -1.01
C GLU A 188 32.44 50.84 -0.58
N ASP A 189 31.66 51.47 0.31
CA ASP A 189 31.98 52.79 0.83
C ASP A 189 31.99 52.80 2.37
N THR A 190 33.20 52.84 2.93
CA THR A 190 33.39 52.80 4.39
C THR A 190 34.04 54.09 4.88
N VAL A 191 33.58 54.61 6.02
CA VAL A 191 34.10 55.84 6.64
C VAL A 191 34.66 55.57 8.03
N PHE A 192 35.82 56.15 8.33
CA PHE A 192 36.40 56.14 9.67
C PHE A 192 35.90 57.32 10.49
N VAL A 193 35.40 57.04 11.70
CA VAL A 193 34.95 58.05 12.67
C VAL A 193 36.14 58.88 13.15
N LYS A 194 36.04 60.21 13.04
CA LYS A 194 37.06 61.17 13.47
C LYS A 194 36.64 61.88 14.76
N PRO A 195 37.58 62.53 15.47
CA PRO A 195 37.23 63.33 16.63
C PRO A 195 36.19 64.40 16.29
N GLY A 196 35.06 64.40 17.01
CA GLY A 196 33.96 65.35 16.84
C GLY A 196 32.86 64.93 15.84
N ASP A 197 32.99 63.75 15.23
CA ASP A 197 31.95 63.15 14.40
C ASP A 197 30.77 62.64 15.23
N SER A 198 29.62 62.54 14.59
CA SER A 198 28.42 61.87 15.09
C SER A 198 27.73 61.19 13.91
N LEU A 199 26.91 60.16 14.17
CA LEU A 199 26.16 59.47 13.11
C LEU A 199 25.35 60.45 12.24
N TRP A 200 24.77 61.49 12.86
CA TRP A 200 24.08 62.57 12.15
C TRP A 200 25.00 63.36 11.21
N LYS A 201 26.19 63.76 11.67
CA LYS A 201 27.14 64.53 10.84
C LYS A 201 27.69 63.68 9.70
N LEU A 202 28.01 62.42 9.99
CA LEU A 202 28.52 61.47 9.01
C LEU A 202 27.47 61.18 7.94
N ALA A 203 26.24 60.84 8.34
CA ALA A 203 25.16 60.60 7.39
C ALA A 203 24.86 61.81 6.51
N LYS A 204 24.84 63.03 7.08
CA LYS A 204 24.65 64.25 6.30
C LYS A 204 25.82 64.56 5.36
N LYS A 205 27.05 64.30 5.80
CA LYS A 205 28.27 64.58 5.01
C LYS A 205 28.43 63.64 3.83
N HIS A 206 27.96 62.40 3.97
CA HIS A 206 28.03 61.36 2.96
C HIS A 206 26.70 61.17 2.23
N ASP A 207 25.77 62.12 2.36
CA ASP A 207 24.46 62.12 1.70
C ASP A 207 23.68 60.80 1.86
N VAL A 208 23.79 60.17 3.03
CA VAL A 208 23.15 58.88 3.32
C VAL A 208 21.64 59.01 3.24
N GLN A 209 21.03 58.27 2.31
CA GLN A 209 19.59 58.21 2.16
C GLN A 209 18.96 57.55 3.39
N GLY A 210 17.95 58.20 4.00
CA GLY A 210 17.41 57.78 5.30
C GLY A 210 18.20 58.30 6.52
N GLY A 211 19.29 59.06 6.29
CA GLY A 211 20.02 59.77 7.32
C GLY A 211 20.77 58.86 8.29
N TRP A 212 20.94 59.32 9.52
CA TRP A 212 21.74 58.61 10.51
C TRP A 212 21.12 57.30 10.97
N GLN A 213 19.79 57.15 10.85
CA GLN A 213 19.10 55.89 11.16
C GLN A 213 19.49 54.79 10.18
N ALA A 214 19.54 55.09 8.88
CA ALA A 214 19.99 54.14 7.87
C ALA A 214 21.47 53.78 8.07
N LEU A 215 22.30 54.77 8.41
CA LEU A 215 23.70 54.54 8.76
C LEU A 215 23.84 53.64 9.99
N TYR A 216 23.02 53.83 11.03
CA TYR A 216 23.01 52.96 12.21
C TYR A 216 22.54 51.54 11.86
N GLU A 217 21.44 51.41 11.10
CA GLU A 217 20.88 50.12 10.70
C GLU A 217 21.87 49.25 9.91
N ALA A 218 22.66 49.89 9.04
CA ALA A 218 23.71 49.21 8.28
C ALA A 218 24.90 48.73 9.14
N ASN A 219 25.02 49.20 10.38
CA ASN A 219 26.15 48.96 11.28
C ASN A 219 25.72 48.48 12.67
N GLN A 220 24.55 47.86 12.82
CA GLN A 220 24.04 47.39 14.11
C GLN A 220 24.90 46.28 14.74
N ASP A 221 25.74 45.63 13.94
CA ASP A 221 26.74 44.66 14.35
C ASP A 221 28.02 45.29 14.91
N ILE A 222 28.23 46.60 14.68
CA ILE A 222 29.42 47.37 15.10
C ILE A 222 29.06 48.41 16.17
N ILE A 223 27.85 48.98 16.13
CA ILE A 223 27.38 50.02 17.04
C ILE A 223 26.31 49.44 17.97
N ASP A 224 26.68 49.21 19.23
CA ASP A 224 25.72 48.79 20.26
C ASP A 224 24.76 49.92 20.67
N ASP A 225 25.28 51.15 20.85
CA ASP A 225 24.52 52.34 21.21
C ASP A 225 24.62 53.41 20.10
N PRO A 226 23.50 53.80 19.45
CA PRO A 226 23.50 54.83 18.41
C PRO A 226 24.08 56.19 18.83
N SER A 227 24.13 56.47 20.14
CA SER A 227 24.68 57.72 20.68
C SER A 227 26.18 57.66 20.92
N LEU A 228 26.82 56.49 20.76
CA LEU A 228 28.22 56.26 21.09
C LEU A 228 28.97 55.64 19.92
N ILE A 229 29.86 56.42 19.32
CA ILE A 229 30.82 55.98 18.30
C ILE A 229 32.23 56.34 18.72
N TYR A 230 33.18 55.46 18.44
CA TYR A 230 34.58 55.62 18.84
C TYR A 230 35.43 56.15 17.69
N ILE A 231 36.43 56.96 18.01
CA ILE A 231 37.39 57.46 17.01
C ILE A 231 38.16 56.28 16.41
N GLY A 232 38.28 56.26 15.09
CA GLY A 232 38.89 55.17 14.32
C GLY A 232 37.94 54.00 14.04
N GLN A 233 36.71 54.04 14.56
CA GLN A 233 35.69 53.06 14.24
C GLN A 233 35.34 53.15 12.75
N GLU A 234 35.28 51.99 12.11
CA GLU A 234 35.01 51.83 10.69
C GLU A 234 33.51 51.60 10.49
N LEU A 235 32.84 52.48 9.74
CA LEU A 235 31.39 52.44 9.51
C LEU A 235 31.08 52.29 8.04
N VAL A 236 30.25 51.30 7.73
CA VAL A 236 29.73 50.98 6.40
C VAL A 236 28.69 52.02 6.00
N LEU A 237 28.89 52.72 4.89
CA LEU A 237 27.90 53.64 4.33
C LEU A 237 26.88 52.83 3.51
N PRO A 238 25.58 52.87 3.83
CA PRO A 238 24.59 52.20 3.00
C PRO A 238 24.47 52.91 1.66
N VAL A 239 24.54 52.15 0.56
CA VAL A 239 24.26 52.65 -0.78
C VAL A 239 22.78 53.07 -0.91
N ALA A 240 22.52 54.07 -1.77
CA ALA A 240 21.20 54.63 -2.04
C ALA A 240 20.32 53.72 -2.93
#